data_AF-A0A9D2RVJ9-F1
#
_entry.id   AF-A0A9D2RVJ9-F1
#
_cell.length_a   1.000
_cell.length_b   1.000
_cell.length_c   1.000
_cell.angle_alpha   90.00
_cell.angle_beta   90.00
_cell.angle_gamma   90.00
#
_symmetry.space_group_name_H-M   'P 1'
#
loop_
_entity.id
_entity.type
_entity.pdbx_description
1 polymer ?
#
loop_
_entity_poly.entity_id
_entity_poly.type
_entity_poly.pdbx_seq_one_letter_code
_entity_poly.pdbx_strand_id
1 'polypeptide(L)'
;MDRKKILYLVIAGILVVLLGKTYLQEQQQKKLMDLPLQTIQVSFNGEIAPNEKLTRRMVKVEALTTSGVTYEVDAYTVDNDQAPEHGASFRVTVAYLGAEQTIDVPITRTKVVDYSIGYPEQDSVLATVYSNGDLEFSGEGDVLTFDGDQVPWRDDEYTHVFFGSAVNVENMDYWFANNEELLECQSIPKNVVSMAGTFSGCTSMQATPELFRCKELRILDNAFQDCTALTKADTLPINVTSAKETFSGCVSMADAPDLSKAANLQSIDGICEGCTSMVSAPMLPTSVISMPNAFSGCINIHETAPYPAHVEDIREAYKGCIALMTSHPIPETVTRYERCYEGCKSLNGTLEINTDSEAYNNLLDNAATSGKELKLSGNSGHLIDIQLSTAGNNNIILADPDQAALQEQRLATELEAAGRTLLG
;
A
#
# COMPACT_ATOMS: atom_id res chain seq x y z
N MET A 1 -70.37 -23.61 -42.79
CA MET A 1 -68.93 -23.65 -42.51
C MET A 1 -68.75 -23.58 -41.00
N ASP A 2 -68.14 -24.60 -40.41
CA ASP A 2 -68.00 -24.75 -38.95
C ASP A 2 -67.25 -23.53 -38.37
N ARG A 3 -67.82 -22.86 -37.36
CA ARG A 3 -67.25 -21.64 -36.76
C ARG A 3 -65.79 -21.84 -36.32
N LYS A 4 -65.42 -23.08 -35.93
CA LYS A 4 -64.03 -23.44 -35.63
C LYS A 4 -63.11 -23.34 -36.83
N LYS A 5 -63.54 -23.74 -38.04
CA LYS A 5 -62.73 -23.68 -39.27
C LYS A 5 -62.49 -22.24 -39.74
N ILE A 6 -63.46 -21.36 -39.56
CA ILE A 6 -63.30 -19.92 -39.86
C ILE A 6 -62.29 -19.29 -38.91
N LEU A 7 -62.39 -19.61 -37.61
CA LEU A 7 -61.45 -19.13 -36.60
C LEU A 7 -60.01 -19.61 -36.90
N TYR A 8 -59.83 -20.88 -37.30
CA TYR A 8 -58.52 -21.40 -37.71
C TYR A 8 -57.93 -20.68 -38.94
N LEU A 9 -58.75 -20.39 -39.96
CA LEU A 9 -58.29 -19.67 -41.14
C LEU A 9 -57.91 -18.21 -40.83
N VAL A 10 -58.64 -17.55 -39.93
CA VAL A 10 -58.31 -16.20 -39.47
C VAL A 10 -57.00 -16.20 -38.66
N ILE A 11 -56.83 -17.13 -37.73
CA ILE A 11 -55.59 -17.28 -36.95
C ILE A 11 -54.40 -17.59 -37.87
N ALA A 12 -54.56 -18.50 -38.83
CA ALA A 12 -53.52 -18.82 -39.81
C ALA A 12 -53.16 -17.61 -40.71
N GLY A 13 -54.15 -16.85 -41.15
CA GLY A 13 -53.92 -15.61 -41.90
C GLY A 13 -53.16 -14.55 -41.11
N ILE A 14 -53.50 -14.37 -39.82
CA ILE A 14 -52.77 -13.47 -38.92
C ILE A 14 -51.32 -13.95 -38.72
N LEU A 15 -51.11 -15.25 -38.53
CA LEU A 15 -49.78 -15.86 -38.40
C LEU A 15 -48.91 -15.63 -39.65
N VAL A 16 -49.45 -15.82 -40.85
CA VAL A 16 -48.71 -15.58 -42.10
C VAL A 16 -48.33 -14.11 -42.27
N VAL A 17 -49.23 -13.18 -41.91
CA VAL A 17 -48.94 -11.74 -41.95
C VAL A 17 -47.86 -11.36 -40.94
N LEU A 18 -47.91 -11.92 -39.73
CA LEU A 18 -46.88 -11.70 -38.70
C LEU A 18 -45.52 -12.24 -39.15
N LEU A 19 -45.47 -13.48 -39.67
CA LEU A 19 -44.25 -14.10 -40.19
C LEU A 19 -43.68 -13.35 -41.41
N GLY A 20 -44.56 -12.85 -42.29
CA GLY A 20 -44.14 -12.03 -43.44
C GLY A 20 -43.54 -10.69 -43.02
N LYS A 21 -44.09 -10.05 -41.97
CA LYS A 21 -43.54 -8.81 -41.39
C LYS A 21 -42.17 -9.05 -40.75
N THR A 22 -42.01 -10.10 -39.95
CA THR A 22 -40.72 -10.42 -39.32
C THR A 22 -39.66 -10.73 -40.38
N TYR A 23 -40.00 -11.49 -41.42
CA TYR A 23 -39.09 -11.77 -42.52
C TYR A 23 -38.64 -10.51 -43.26
N LEU A 24 -39.57 -9.58 -43.55
CA LEU A 24 -39.23 -8.31 -44.19
C LEU A 24 -38.33 -7.43 -43.30
N GLN A 25 -38.58 -7.40 -41.99
CA GLN A 25 -37.71 -6.71 -41.02
C GLN A 25 -36.29 -7.30 -41.02
N GLU A 26 -36.15 -8.62 -40.96
CA GLU A 26 -34.84 -9.29 -41.02
C GLU A 26 -34.08 -8.96 -42.31
N GLN A 27 -34.77 -8.89 -43.46
CA GLN A 27 -34.15 -8.53 -44.73
C GLN A 27 -33.73 -7.06 -44.79
N GLN A 28 -34.48 -6.16 -44.17
CA GLN A 28 -34.09 -4.76 -44.03
C GLN A 28 -32.87 -4.62 -43.11
N GLN A 29 -32.84 -5.35 -42.00
CA GLN A 29 -31.73 -5.35 -41.05
C GLN A 29 -30.45 -5.88 -41.69
N LYS A 30 -30.51 -6.98 -42.46
CA LYS A 30 -29.35 -7.48 -43.21
C LYS A 30 -28.77 -6.44 -44.18
N LYS A 31 -29.62 -5.73 -44.91
CA LYS A 31 -29.16 -4.65 -45.82
C LYS A 31 -28.47 -3.51 -45.08
N LEU A 32 -28.92 -3.20 -43.87
CA LEU A 32 -28.29 -2.19 -43.02
C LEU A 32 -26.92 -2.68 -42.50
N MET A 33 -26.81 -3.95 -42.15
CA MET A 33 -25.56 -4.57 -41.69
C MET A 33 -24.48 -4.68 -42.78
N ASP A 34 -24.85 -4.69 -44.06
CA ASP A 34 -23.92 -4.66 -45.19
C ASP A 34 -23.31 -3.26 -45.44
N LEU A 35 -23.86 -2.21 -44.83
CA LEU A 35 -23.31 -0.86 -44.97
C LEU A 35 -22.01 -0.72 -44.16
N PRO A 36 -21.00 0.00 -44.68
CA PRO A 36 -19.76 0.19 -43.95
C PRO A 36 -20.00 0.90 -42.61
N LEU A 37 -19.53 0.30 -41.52
CA LEU A 37 -19.65 0.84 -40.18
C LEU A 37 -18.71 2.04 -40.00
N GLN A 38 -19.21 3.12 -39.37
CA GLN A 38 -18.39 4.25 -38.94
C GLN A 38 -18.03 4.14 -37.46
N THR A 39 -19.02 3.94 -36.59
CA THR A 39 -18.84 3.80 -35.13
C THR A 39 -20.04 3.11 -34.52
N ILE A 40 -19.92 2.74 -33.25
CA ILE A 40 -21.04 2.35 -32.39
C ILE A 40 -21.26 3.38 -31.28
N GLN A 41 -22.47 3.39 -30.73
CA GLN A 41 -22.87 4.08 -29.51
C GLN A 41 -23.48 3.06 -28.56
N VAL A 42 -22.97 3.01 -27.35
CA VAL A 42 -23.34 2.04 -26.32
C VAL A 42 -23.90 2.80 -25.13
N SER A 43 -25.03 2.33 -24.59
CA SER A 43 -25.63 2.87 -23.38
C SER A 43 -26.14 1.76 -22.48
N PHE A 44 -26.02 1.97 -21.16
CA PHE A 44 -26.60 1.09 -20.15
C PHE A 44 -28.00 1.59 -19.78
N ASN A 45 -28.96 0.68 -19.75
CA ASN A 45 -30.36 0.93 -19.41
C ASN A 45 -30.88 -0.20 -18.53
N GLY A 46 -30.65 -0.09 -17.23
CA GLY A 46 -31.09 -1.07 -16.26
C GLY A 46 -30.47 -0.84 -14.89
N GLU A 47 -30.53 -1.87 -14.07
CA GLU A 47 -29.88 -1.98 -12.78
C GLU A 47 -29.19 -3.34 -12.75
N ILE A 48 -28.06 -3.43 -12.06
CA ILE A 48 -27.32 -4.67 -11.88
C ILE A 48 -26.78 -4.70 -10.46
N ALA A 49 -27.08 -5.75 -9.70
CA ALA A 49 -26.59 -5.89 -8.34
C ALA A 49 -25.15 -6.47 -8.32
N PRO A 50 -24.44 -6.37 -7.18
CA PRO A 50 -23.18 -7.09 -6.97
C PRO A 50 -23.28 -8.57 -7.36
N ASN A 51 -22.25 -9.09 -8.02
CA ASN A 51 -22.18 -10.50 -8.47
C ASN A 51 -23.28 -10.93 -9.48
N GLU A 52 -24.05 -10.00 -10.06
CA GLU A 52 -24.99 -10.32 -11.15
C GLU A 52 -24.34 -10.25 -12.54
N LYS A 53 -25.00 -10.90 -13.50
CA LYS A 53 -24.59 -10.88 -14.90
C LYS A 53 -25.35 -9.85 -15.72
N LEU A 54 -24.63 -9.10 -16.54
CA LEU A 54 -25.18 -8.25 -17.56
C LEU A 54 -25.99 -9.06 -18.55
N THR A 55 -27.23 -8.63 -18.73
CA THR A 55 -28.10 -9.18 -19.75
C THR A 55 -28.13 -8.25 -20.95
N ARG A 56 -28.38 -8.79 -22.15
CA ARG A 56 -28.50 -7.99 -23.38
C ARG A 56 -29.57 -6.89 -23.31
N ARG A 57 -30.56 -7.03 -22.42
CA ARG A 57 -31.60 -6.02 -22.24
C ARG A 57 -31.10 -4.77 -21.52
N MET A 58 -30.00 -4.89 -20.78
CA MET A 58 -29.41 -3.80 -20.02
C MET A 58 -28.44 -2.96 -20.86
N VAL A 59 -28.02 -3.45 -22.04
CA VAL A 59 -27.05 -2.75 -22.89
C VAL A 59 -27.68 -2.51 -24.27
N LYS A 60 -27.86 -1.24 -24.60
CA LYS A 60 -28.35 -0.80 -25.91
C LYS A 60 -27.17 -0.38 -26.78
N VAL A 61 -27.12 -0.92 -28.00
CA VAL A 61 -26.05 -0.65 -28.98
C VAL A 61 -26.66 -0.11 -30.26
N GLU A 62 -26.22 1.07 -30.68
CA GLU A 62 -26.64 1.72 -31.92
C GLU A 62 -25.42 1.87 -32.85
N ALA A 63 -25.50 1.30 -34.05
CA ALA A 63 -24.48 1.42 -35.07
C ALA A 63 -24.75 2.63 -35.97
N LEU A 64 -23.72 3.43 -36.26
CA LEU A 64 -23.74 4.51 -37.24
C LEU A 64 -22.94 4.09 -38.47
N THR A 65 -23.56 4.07 -39.64
CA THR A 65 -22.89 3.77 -40.91
C THR A 65 -22.20 5.00 -41.49
N THR A 66 -21.25 4.80 -42.40
CA THR A 66 -20.58 5.89 -43.12
C THR A 66 -21.51 6.71 -44.02
N SER A 67 -22.69 6.17 -44.34
CA SER A 67 -23.76 6.87 -45.06
C SER A 67 -24.68 7.70 -44.15
N GLY A 68 -24.44 7.72 -42.83
CA GLY A 68 -25.20 8.48 -41.85
C GLY A 68 -26.48 7.79 -41.36
N VAL A 69 -26.65 6.50 -41.63
CA VAL A 69 -27.82 5.72 -41.18
C VAL A 69 -27.51 5.09 -39.82
N THR A 70 -28.45 5.14 -38.89
CA THR A 70 -28.35 4.45 -37.59
C THR A 70 -29.27 3.24 -37.52
N TYR A 71 -28.84 2.19 -36.82
CA TYR A 71 -29.67 1.02 -36.52
C TYR A 71 -29.27 0.38 -35.19
N GLU A 72 -30.22 -0.28 -34.53
CA GLU A 72 -29.99 -1.01 -33.28
C GLU A 72 -29.34 -2.37 -33.57
N VAL A 73 -28.38 -2.74 -32.74
CA VAL A 73 -27.59 -3.96 -32.87
C VAL A 73 -27.99 -4.96 -31.79
N ASP A 74 -28.59 -6.08 -32.21
CA ASP A 74 -28.99 -7.16 -31.29
C ASP A 74 -27.85 -8.15 -30.99
N ALA A 75 -26.83 -8.19 -31.84
CA ALA A 75 -25.74 -9.16 -31.79
C ALA A 75 -24.37 -8.45 -31.74
N TYR A 76 -23.91 -8.20 -30.51
CA TYR A 76 -22.60 -7.66 -30.17
C TYR A 76 -21.91 -8.58 -29.16
N THR A 77 -20.63 -8.33 -28.90
CA THR A 77 -19.87 -8.99 -27.83
C THR A 77 -19.55 -8.01 -26.73
N VAL A 78 -19.47 -8.52 -25.50
CA VAL A 78 -18.95 -7.80 -24.33
C VAL A 78 -17.73 -8.55 -23.82
N ASP A 79 -16.71 -7.84 -23.35
CA ASP A 79 -15.48 -8.41 -22.80
C ASP A 79 -15.67 -9.02 -21.40
N ASN A 80 -16.48 -8.36 -20.57
CA ASN A 80 -16.89 -8.82 -19.25
C ASN A 80 -18.41 -8.61 -19.06
N ASP A 81 -19.11 -9.67 -18.66
CA ASP A 81 -20.54 -9.63 -18.34
C ASP A 81 -20.83 -9.81 -16.85
N GLN A 82 -19.81 -9.96 -16.00
CA GLN A 82 -19.97 -10.21 -14.57
C GLN A 82 -19.70 -8.93 -13.78
N ALA A 83 -20.72 -8.41 -13.09
CA ALA A 83 -20.54 -7.33 -12.14
C ALA A 83 -19.68 -7.83 -10.97
N PRO A 84 -18.67 -7.06 -10.52
CA PRO A 84 -17.91 -7.37 -9.32
C PRO A 84 -18.80 -7.26 -8.07
N GLU A 85 -18.31 -7.83 -6.97
CA GLU A 85 -18.98 -7.72 -5.67
C GLU A 85 -18.88 -6.31 -5.06
N HIS A 86 -17.74 -5.65 -5.30
CA HIS A 86 -17.39 -4.37 -4.67
C HIS A 86 -17.22 -3.25 -5.71
N GLY A 87 -17.45 -2.02 -5.27
CA GLY A 87 -17.28 -0.81 -6.07
C GLY A 87 -18.60 -0.28 -6.65
N ALA A 88 -18.56 0.99 -7.09
CA ALA A 88 -19.73 1.70 -7.60
C ALA A 88 -20.10 1.36 -9.04
N SER A 89 -19.13 0.90 -9.82
CA SER A 89 -19.28 0.62 -11.25
C SER A 89 -18.18 -0.30 -11.75
N PHE A 90 -18.36 -0.85 -12.95
CA PHE A 90 -17.35 -1.63 -13.64
C PHE A 90 -17.34 -1.31 -15.13
N ARG A 91 -16.17 -1.48 -15.75
CA ARG A 91 -15.98 -1.20 -17.18
C ARG A 91 -16.35 -2.37 -18.05
N VAL A 92 -17.06 -2.06 -19.13
CA VAL A 92 -17.46 -3.03 -20.16
C VAL A 92 -17.12 -2.48 -21.51
N THR A 93 -16.36 -3.24 -22.28
CA THR A 93 -16.07 -2.97 -23.69
C THR A 93 -17.01 -3.76 -24.57
N VAL A 94 -17.83 -3.04 -25.33
CA VAL A 94 -18.74 -3.62 -26.31
C VAL A 94 -18.11 -3.53 -27.68
N ALA A 95 -18.13 -4.64 -28.42
CA ALA A 95 -17.57 -4.71 -29.76
C ALA A 95 -18.61 -5.17 -30.79
N TYR A 96 -18.58 -4.55 -31.97
CA TYR A 96 -19.41 -4.90 -33.12
C TYR A 96 -18.71 -4.54 -34.43
N LEU A 97 -18.53 -5.53 -35.31
CA LEU A 97 -17.86 -5.40 -36.62
C LEU A 97 -16.52 -4.65 -36.57
N GLY A 98 -15.73 -4.88 -35.51
CA GLY A 98 -14.41 -4.27 -35.32
C GLY A 98 -14.44 -2.84 -34.75
N ALA A 99 -15.60 -2.24 -34.54
CA ALA A 99 -15.75 -1.05 -33.71
C ALA A 99 -15.90 -1.46 -32.25
N GLU A 100 -15.31 -0.68 -31.34
CA GLU A 100 -15.34 -0.91 -29.91
C GLU A 100 -15.71 0.38 -29.17
N GLN A 101 -16.45 0.24 -28.08
CA GLN A 101 -16.69 1.31 -27.14
C GLN A 101 -16.76 0.77 -25.72
N THR A 102 -16.01 1.41 -24.81
CA THR A 102 -16.04 1.13 -23.38
C THR A 102 -17.01 2.07 -22.69
N ILE A 103 -17.84 1.52 -21.80
CA ILE A 103 -18.73 2.26 -20.90
C ILE A 103 -18.49 1.84 -19.44
N ASP A 104 -18.78 2.75 -18.51
CA ASP A 104 -18.84 2.44 -17.08
C ASP A 104 -20.29 2.06 -16.72
N VAL A 105 -20.49 0.84 -16.23
CA VAL A 105 -21.80 0.31 -15.82
C VAL A 105 -21.94 0.46 -14.31
N PRO A 106 -22.92 1.23 -13.81
CA PRO A 106 -23.13 1.39 -12.37
C PRO A 106 -23.67 0.11 -11.72
N ILE A 107 -23.23 -0.16 -10.51
CA ILE A 107 -23.71 -1.28 -9.69
C ILE A 107 -24.71 -0.73 -8.66
N THR A 108 -25.91 -1.31 -8.66
CA THR A 108 -26.96 -0.97 -7.71
C THR A 108 -26.68 -1.65 -6.38
N ARG A 109 -26.18 -0.88 -5.41
CA ARG A 109 -25.88 -1.35 -4.04
C ARG A 109 -26.95 -0.88 -3.05
N THR A 110 -27.17 -1.65 -1.99
CA THR A 110 -28.13 -1.29 -0.93
C THR A 110 -27.40 -0.56 0.18
N LYS A 111 -27.82 0.69 0.46
CA LYS A 111 -27.27 1.50 1.56
C LYS A 111 -27.70 0.95 2.92
N VAL A 112 -26.75 0.89 3.85
CA VAL A 112 -26.98 0.56 5.27
C VAL A 112 -27.10 1.84 6.08
N VAL A 113 -26.12 2.75 5.95
CA VAL A 113 -26.08 4.03 6.66
C VAL A 113 -25.32 5.08 5.84
N ASP A 114 -25.76 6.34 5.95
CA ASP A 114 -25.11 7.53 5.39
C ASP A 114 -24.67 8.44 6.54
N TYR A 115 -23.43 8.92 6.49
CA TYR A 115 -22.89 9.95 7.38
C TYR A 115 -22.57 11.21 6.58
N SER A 116 -23.19 12.34 6.93
CA SER A 116 -22.88 13.66 6.38
C SER A 116 -21.61 14.21 7.04
N ILE A 117 -20.54 14.32 6.26
CA ILE A 117 -19.18 14.62 6.74
C ILE A 117 -18.52 15.78 6.00
N GLY A 118 -19.25 16.49 5.14
CA GLY A 118 -18.73 17.62 4.38
C GLY A 118 -18.43 18.86 5.24
N TYR A 119 -17.55 19.71 4.74
CA TYR A 119 -17.24 21.01 5.30
C TYR A 119 -17.07 22.06 4.18
N PRO A 120 -17.60 23.30 4.34
CA PRO A 120 -18.44 23.77 5.45
C PRO A 120 -19.89 23.29 5.36
N GLU A 121 -20.31 22.73 4.22
CA GLU A 121 -21.66 22.22 4.00
C GLU A 121 -21.71 20.72 4.31
N GLN A 122 -22.44 20.33 5.36
CA GLN A 122 -22.35 18.97 5.90
C GLN A 122 -22.73 17.86 4.91
N ASP A 123 -23.70 18.12 4.05
CA ASP A 123 -24.19 17.17 3.05
C ASP A 123 -23.38 17.18 1.74
N SER A 124 -22.30 17.97 1.65
CA SER A 124 -21.48 18.02 0.43
C SER A 124 -20.66 16.76 0.20
N VAL A 125 -20.32 16.05 1.29
CA VAL A 125 -19.63 14.75 1.26
C VAL A 125 -20.36 13.78 2.19
N LEU A 126 -20.58 12.56 1.70
CA LEU A 126 -21.17 11.45 2.44
C LEU A 126 -20.17 10.30 2.57
N ALA A 127 -20.04 9.73 3.77
CA ALA A 127 -19.53 8.38 3.94
C ALA A 127 -20.73 7.41 4.00
N THR A 128 -20.82 6.49 3.06
CA THR A 128 -21.92 5.54 2.91
C THR A 128 -21.42 4.12 3.12
N VAL A 129 -22.01 3.39 4.07
CA VAL A 129 -21.80 1.95 4.20
C VAL A 129 -22.87 1.22 3.41
N TYR A 130 -22.47 0.24 2.61
CA TYR A 130 -23.36 -0.59 1.80
C TYR A 130 -23.37 -2.04 2.28
N SER A 131 -24.47 -2.74 2.00
CA SER A 131 -24.68 -4.12 2.45
C SER A 131 -23.76 -5.16 1.79
N ASN A 132 -23.00 -4.77 0.77
CA ASN A 132 -21.97 -5.61 0.15
C ASN A 132 -20.60 -5.42 0.82
N GLY A 133 -20.48 -4.68 1.92
CA GLY A 133 -19.22 -4.44 2.63
C GLY A 133 -18.40 -3.28 2.07
N ASP A 134 -18.97 -2.44 1.21
CA ASP A 134 -18.31 -1.22 0.75
C ASP A 134 -18.56 -0.06 1.73
N LEU A 135 -17.50 0.67 2.06
CA LEU A 135 -17.54 2.02 2.60
C LEU A 135 -17.10 3.00 1.51
N GLU A 136 -18.01 3.89 1.09
CA GLU A 136 -17.77 4.85 0.02
C GLU A 136 -17.85 6.29 0.51
N PHE A 137 -16.82 7.06 0.23
CA PHE A 137 -16.79 8.50 0.39
C PHE A 137 -17.17 9.16 -0.93
N SER A 138 -18.33 9.80 -1.00
CA SER A 138 -18.87 10.39 -2.23
C SER A 138 -19.28 11.85 -2.03
N GLY A 139 -19.41 12.60 -3.12
CA GLY A 139 -19.70 14.03 -3.09
C GLY A 139 -18.51 14.87 -3.54
N GLU A 140 -18.54 16.15 -3.19
CA GLU A 140 -17.55 17.15 -3.60
C GLU A 140 -17.20 18.08 -2.44
N GLY A 141 -15.90 18.35 -2.29
CA GLY A 141 -15.38 19.32 -1.33
C GLY A 141 -14.68 18.68 -0.14
N ASP A 142 -14.47 19.50 0.89
CA ASP A 142 -13.66 19.15 2.05
C ASP A 142 -14.44 18.30 3.05
N VAL A 143 -13.71 17.45 3.78
CA VAL A 143 -14.25 16.58 4.82
C VAL A 143 -13.91 17.14 6.20
N LEU A 144 -14.84 16.98 7.15
CA LEU A 144 -14.61 17.24 8.56
C LEU A 144 -13.38 16.47 9.08
N THR A 145 -12.63 17.08 10.00
CA THR A 145 -11.57 16.38 10.71
C THR A 145 -12.17 15.58 11.87
N PHE A 146 -11.75 14.33 11.99
CA PHE A 146 -12.14 13.45 13.09
C PHE A 146 -10.92 13.14 13.95
N ASP A 147 -11.13 13.06 15.26
CA ASP A 147 -10.21 12.33 16.14
C ASP A 147 -10.53 10.84 16.01
N GLY A 148 -9.56 9.93 16.15
CA GLY A 148 -9.71 8.50 15.84
C GLY A 148 -10.90 7.83 16.55
N ASP A 149 -11.21 8.26 17.78
CA ASP A 149 -12.34 7.77 18.57
C ASP A 149 -13.70 8.38 18.17
N GLN A 150 -13.71 9.31 17.23
CA GLN A 150 -14.89 10.07 16.79
C GLN A 150 -15.24 9.80 15.32
N VAL A 151 -14.58 8.86 14.68
CA VAL A 151 -14.85 8.47 13.30
C VAL A 151 -16.26 7.84 13.22
N PRO A 152 -17.20 8.39 12.43
CA PRO A 152 -18.60 7.96 12.46
C PRO A 152 -18.84 6.50 12.10
N TRP A 153 -18.06 5.95 11.16
CA TRP A 153 -18.19 4.58 10.66
C TRP A 153 -17.34 3.56 11.40
N ARG A 154 -16.79 3.90 12.58
CA ARG A 154 -15.83 3.06 13.29
C ARG A 154 -16.37 1.67 13.65
N ASP A 155 -17.63 1.62 14.07
CA ASP A 155 -18.28 0.38 14.53
C ASP A 155 -19.11 -0.32 13.41
N ASP A 156 -19.06 0.20 12.19
CA ASP A 156 -19.76 -0.40 11.04
C ASP A 156 -18.94 -1.54 10.42
N GLU A 157 -19.64 -2.52 9.84
CA GLU A 157 -19.03 -3.63 9.12
C GLU A 157 -18.76 -3.25 7.66
N TYR A 158 -17.49 -3.20 7.27
CA TYR A 158 -17.05 -2.99 5.88
C TYR A 158 -15.68 -3.63 5.63
N THR A 159 -15.48 -4.09 4.40
CA THR A 159 -14.25 -4.79 3.95
C THR A 159 -13.52 -4.06 2.83
N HIS A 160 -14.18 -3.12 2.15
CA HIS A 160 -13.62 -2.35 1.03
C HIS A 160 -13.89 -0.85 1.20
N VAL A 161 -12.89 -0.02 0.91
CA VAL A 161 -12.99 1.45 1.02
C VAL A 161 -12.76 2.13 -0.33
N PHE A 162 -13.66 3.05 -0.69
CA PHE A 162 -13.64 3.81 -1.93
C PHE A 162 -13.73 5.32 -1.69
N PHE A 163 -12.92 6.10 -2.40
CA PHE A 163 -12.97 7.56 -2.37
C PHE A 163 -13.35 8.14 -3.74
N GLY A 164 -14.37 8.99 -3.75
CA GLY A 164 -14.73 9.80 -4.90
C GLY A 164 -13.64 10.80 -5.23
N SER A 165 -13.38 11.03 -6.52
CA SER A 165 -12.25 11.85 -6.98
C SER A 165 -12.31 13.34 -6.59
N ALA A 166 -13.48 13.82 -6.18
CA ALA A 166 -13.73 15.20 -5.77
C ALA A 166 -13.83 15.36 -4.24
N VAL A 167 -13.65 14.27 -3.48
CA VAL A 167 -13.60 14.31 -2.02
C VAL A 167 -12.19 14.73 -1.60
N ASN A 168 -12.11 15.79 -0.81
CA ASN A 168 -10.86 16.32 -0.29
C ASN A 168 -10.71 15.93 1.19
N VAL A 169 -9.73 15.07 1.48
CA VAL A 169 -9.38 14.68 2.85
C VAL A 169 -7.96 15.15 3.15
N GLU A 170 -7.78 16.00 4.16
CA GLU A 170 -6.45 16.48 4.57
C GLU A 170 -5.81 15.54 5.61
N ASN A 171 -6.60 15.04 6.56
CA ASN A 171 -6.15 14.14 7.61
C ASN A 171 -7.09 12.94 7.70
N MET A 172 -6.54 11.73 7.66
CA MET A 172 -7.27 10.48 7.83
C MET A 172 -6.71 9.59 8.94
N ASP A 173 -6.10 10.21 9.95
CA ASP A 173 -5.46 9.51 11.06
C ASP A 173 -6.47 8.60 11.77
N TYR A 174 -6.10 7.34 11.97
CA TYR A 174 -6.89 6.30 12.65
C TYR A 174 -8.29 6.00 12.07
N TRP A 175 -8.63 6.43 10.86
CA TRP A 175 -9.98 6.26 10.30
C TRP A 175 -10.47 4.81 10.19
N PHE A 176 -9.56 3.86 9.99
CA PHE A 176 -9.88 2.45 9.80
C PHE A 176 -9.11 1.56 10.79
N ALA A 177 -8.58 2.16 11.87
CA ALA A 177 -7.78 1.43 12.84
C ALA A 177 -8.58 0.31 13.51
N ASN A 178 -7.97 -0.87 13.59
CA ASN A 178 -8.52 -2.12 14.14
C ASN A 178 -9.72 -2.69 13.37
N ASN A 179 -9.95 -2.26 12.12
CA ASN A 179 -10.85 -3.01 11.24
C ASN A 179 -10.14 -4.28 10.75
N GLU A 180 -10.25 -5.34 11.53
CA GLU A 180 -9.64 -6.66 11.24
C GLU A 180 -10.19 -7.29 9.94
N GLU A 181 -11.35 -6.86 9.44
CA GLU A 181 -12.00 -7.37 8.23
C GLU A 181 -11.67 -6.56 6.97
N LEU A 182 -10.98 -5.42 7.10
CA LEU A 182 -10.63 -4.58 5.95
C LEU A 182 -9.67 -5.32 5.02
N LEU A 183 -10.13 -5.59 3.79
CA LEU A 183 -9.39 -6.29 2.75
C LEU A 183 -8.66 -5.32 1.82
N GLU A 184 -9.34 -4.25 1.41
CA GLU A 184 -8.83 -3.35 0.37
C GLU A 184 -9.25 -1.89 0.58
N CYS A 185 -8.29 -0.99 0.35
CA CYS A 185 -8.55 0.42 0.09
C CYS A 185 -7.74 0.79 -1.16
N GLN A 186 -8.42 0.94 -2.30
CA GLN A 186 -7.72 1.00 -3.59
C GLN A 186 -6.87 2.27 -3.75
N SER A 187 -7.38 3.41 -3.31
CA SER A 187 -6.73 4.71 -3.49
C SER A 187 -7.00 5.64 -2.33
N ILE A 188 -6.09 6.58 -2.14
CA ILE A 188 -6.17 7.64 -1.13
C ILE A 188 -6.43 8.98 -1.82
N PRO A 189 -7.25 9.88 -1.24
CA PRO A 189 -7.41 11.23 -1.75
C PRO A 189 -6.07 11.96 -1.87
N LYS A 190 -5.84 12.64 -3.00
CA LYS A 190 -4.52 13.17 -3.36
C LYS A 190 -4.01 14.28 -2.43
N ASN A 191 -4.91 14.91 -1.69
CA ASN A 191 -4.65 16.02 -0.79
C ASN A 191 -4.42 15.57 0.67
N VAL A 192 -4.40 14.27 0.96
CA VAL A 192 -4.08 13.75 2.29
C VAL A 192 -2.65 14.13 2.65
N VAL A 193 -2.51 14.73 3.82
CA VAL A 193 -1.24 15.15 4.44
C VAL A 193 -0.78 14.14 5.49
N SER A 194 -1.72 13.54 6.23
CA SER A 194 -1.43 12.59 7.30
C SER A 194 -2.32 11.34 7.22
N MET A 195 -1.68 10.19 7.40
CA MET A 195 -2.30 8.86 7.48
C MET A 195 -1.83 8.11 8.73
N ALA A 196 -1.62 8.83 9.84
CA ALA A 196 -1.08 8.23 11.04
C ALA A 196 -2.06 7.19 11.60
N GLY A 197 -1.61 5.95 11.78
CA GLY A 197 -2.43 4.86 12.30
C GLY A 197 -3.66 4.50 11.45
N THR A 198 -3.81 5.03 10.24
CA THR A 198 -5.04 4.92 9.43
C THR A 198 -5.53 3.48 9.25
N PHE A 199 -4.61 2.55 9.00
CA PHE A 199 -4.88 1.11 8.83
C PHE A 199 -4.22 0.27 9.92
N SER A 200 -3.82 0.85 11.05
CA SER A 200 -3.23 0.10 12.17
C SER A 200 -4.19 -1.03 12.59
N GLY A 201 -3.70 -2.25 12.74
CA GLY A 201 -4.51 -3.43 13.12
C GLY A 201 -5.45 -3.94 12.03
N CYS A 202 -5.31 -3.52 10.76
CA CYS A 202 -6.09 -4.09 9.65
C CYS A 202 -5.51 -5.46 9.25
N THR A 203 -5.73 -6.47 10.09
CA THR A 203 -5.04 -7.77 10.01
C THR A 203 -5.33 -8.57 8.73
N SER A 204 -6.41 -8.27 8.02
CA SER A 204 -6.78 -8.94 6.75
C SER A 204 -6.27 -8.24 5.48
N MET A 205 -5.75 -7.01 5.58
CA MET A 205 -5.26 -6.24 4.43
C MET A 205 -4.00 -6.88 3.85
N GLN A 206 -4.01 -7.19 2.54
CA GLN A 206 -2.90 -7.89 1.88
C GLN A 206 -1.95 -6.96 1.10
N ALA A 207 -2.41 -5.76 0.75
CA ALA A 207 -1.65 -4.75 0.02
C ALA A 207 -2.02 -3.34 0.50
N THR A 208 -1.05 -2.43 0.49
CA THR A 208 -1.32 -1.00 0.75
C THR A 208 -2.10 -0.37 -0.42
N PRO A 209 -2.81 0.75 -0.19
CA PRO A 209 -3.34 1.60 -1.26
C PRO A 209 -2.27 2.13 -2.23
N GLU A 210 -2.67 2.73 -3.36
CA GLU A 210 -1.78 3.52 -4.21
C GLU A 210 -1.27 4.79 -3.48
N LEU A 211 -0.11 4.69 -2.83
CA LEU A 211 0.51 5.77 -2.06
C LEU A 211 1.36 6.69 -2.93
N PHE A 212 2.00 6.17 -3.99
CA PHE A 212 2.97 6.93 -4.78
C PHE A 212 2.38 8.22 -5.40
N ARG A 213 1.07 8.27 -5.61
CA ARG A 213 0.36 9.44 -6.18
C ARG A 213 0.03 10.53 -5.15
N CYS A 214 0.16 10.25 -3.86
CA CYS A 214 -0.19 11.16 -2.77
C CYS A 214 0.92 12.16 -2.51
N LYS A 215 1.03 13.18 -3.37
CA LYS A 215 2.10 14.18 -3.29
C LYS A 215 2.01 15.07 -2.05
N GLU A 216 0.83 15.21 -1.44
CA GLU A 216 0.67 15.98 -0.21
C GLU A 216 0.96 15.19 1.06
N LEU A 217 1.15 13.87 0.96
CA LEU A 217 1.40 13.01 2.11
C LEU A 217 2.76 13.34 2.73
N ARG A 218 2.76 13.54 4.05
CA ARG A 218 3.94 13.85 4.87
C ARG A 218 4.16 12.82 5.97
N ILE A 219 3.09 12.32 6.59
CA ILE A 219 3.14 11.47 7.79
C ILE A 219 2.48 10.11 7.51
N LEU A 220 3.24 9.04 7.73
CA LEU A 220 2.81 7.64 7.63
C LEU A 220 3.00 6.87 8.94
N ASP A 221 3.14 7.59 10.06
CA ASP A 221 3.46 6.98 11.34
C ASP A 221 2.39 5.94 11.74
N ASN A 222 2.77 4.70 12.03
CA ASN A 222 1.90 3.57 12.38
C ASN A 222 0.84 3.20 11.33
N ALA A 223 0.91 3.75 10.11
CA ALA A 223 -0.19 3.68 9.14
C ALA A 223 -0.66 2.25 8.83
N PHE A 224 0.24 1.26 8.85
CA PHE A 224 -0.04 -0.16 8.64
C PHE A 224 0.55 -1.04 9.75
N GLN A 225 0.70 -0.48 10.96
CA GLN A 225 1.15 -1.25 12.12
C GLN A 225 0.22 -2.46 12.35
N ASP A 226 0.78 -3.62 12.65
CA ASP A 226 0.08 -4.88 12.89
C ASP A 226 -0.84 -5.35 11.75
N CYS A 227 -0.62 -4.90 10.51
CA CYS A 227 -1.27 -5.47 9.32
C CYS A 227 -0.67 -6.84 8.99
N THR A 228 -1.02 -7.87 9.77
CA THR A 228 -0.33 -9.17 9.74
C THR A 228 -0.43 -9.93 8.42
N ALA A 229 -1.44 -9.68 7.59
CA ALA A 229 -1.58 -10.26 6.25
C ALA A 229 -0.89 -9.46 5.14
N LEU A 230 -0.32 -8.29 5.45
CA LEU A 230 0.29 -7.41 4.46
C LEU A 230 1.53 -8.06 3.87
N THR A 231 1.49 -8.35 2.57
CA THR A 231 2.60 -9.01 1.85
C THR A 231 3.41 -8.04 1.01
N LYS A 232 2.81 -6.91 0.62
CA LYS A 232 3.39 -5.93 -0.30
C LYS A 232 2.99 -4.51 0.08
N ALA A 233 3.95 -3.60 0.01
CA ALA A 233 3.74 -2.16 0.10
C ALA A 233 3.99 -1.47 -1.25
N ASP A 234 3.23 -0.40 -1.52
CA ASP A 234 3.49 0.52 -2.63
C ASP A 234 4.69 1.42 -2.32
N THR A 235 5.25 2.04 -3.35
CA THR A 235 6.37 2.97 -3.21
C THR A 235 5.93 4.21 -2.41
N LEU A 236 6.70 4.58 -1.37
CA LEU A 236 6.42 5.78 -0.59
C LEU A 236 6.62 7.07 -1.42
N PRO A 237 5.71 8.06 -1.33
CA PRO A 237 5.80 9.28 -2.12
C PRO A 237 6.91 10.24 -1.65
N ILE A 238 7.29 11.17 -2.53
CA ILE A 238 8.48 12.03 -2.37
C ILE A 238 8.49 12.90 -1.11
N ASN A 239 7.33 13.34 -0.67
CA ASN A 239 7.21 14.33 0.39
C ASN A 239 6.99 13.73 1.78
N VAL A 240 6.95 12.40 1.93
CA VAL A 240 6.91 11.78 3.26
C VAL A 240 8.15 12.19 4.04
N THR A 241 7.96 12.75 5.23
CA THR A 241 9.04 13.13 6.14
C THR A 241 9.17 12.17 7.32
N SER A 242 8.09 11.50 7.70
CA SER A 242 8.04 10.54 8.81
C SER A 242 7.27 9.27 8.41
N ALA A 243 7.89 8.11 8.64
CA ALA A 243 7.32 6.79 8.43
C ALA A 243 7.65 5.87 9.63
N LYS A 244 7.39 6.37 10.84
CA LYS A 244 7.69 5.63 12.06
C LYS A 244 6.73 4.48 12.24
N GLU A 245 7.21 3.29 12.57
CA GLU A 245 6.37 2.10 12.85
C GLU A 245 5.38 1.76 11.72
N THR A 246 5.57 2.30 10.51
CA THR A 246 4.59 2.23 9.42
C THR A 246 4.21 0.80 9.07
N PHE A 247 5.16 -0.14 9.13
CA PHE A 247 4.95 -1.56 8.89
C PHE A 247 5.37 -2.41 10.11
N SER A 248 5.42 -1.82 11.30
CA SER A 248 5.72 -2.58 12.53
C SER A 248 4.72 -3.72 12.68
N GLY A 249 5.17 -4.93 13.00
CA GLY A 249 4.29 -6.10 13.16
C GLY A 249 3.74 -6.71 11.86
N CYS A 250 4.15 -6.24 10.68
CA CYS A 250 3.77 -6.83 9.39
C CYS A 250 4.47 -8.18 9.14
N VAL A 251 4.10 -9.21 9.89
CA VAL A 251 4.80 -10.51 9.93
C VAL A 251 4.82 -11.26 8.60
N SER A 252 3.88 -10.99 7.69
CA SER A 252 3.81 -11.62 6.36
C SER A 252 4.57 -10.86 5.26
N MET A 253 5.14 -9.70 5.56
CA MET A 253 5.87 -8.88 4.59
C MET A 253 7.24 -9.51 4.29
N ALA A 254 7.35 -10.16 3.12
CA ALA A 254 8.59 -10.78 2.66
C ALA A 254 9.51 -9.80 1.93
N ASP A 255 8.91 -8.94 1.10
CA ASP A 255 9.60 -7.87 0.37
C ASP A 255 9.59 -6.58 1.19
N ALA A 256 10.74 -5.93 1.32
CA ALA A 256 10.85 -4.65 2.00
C ALA A 256 10.11 -3.53 1.26
N PRO A 257 9.62 -2.49 1.97
CA PRO A 257 8.97 -1.36 1.33
C PRO A 257 9.92 -0.60 0.40
N ASP A 258 9.42 -0.13 -0.74
CA ASP A 258 10.21 0.69 -1.67
C ASP A 258 10.26 2.15 -1.19
N LEU A 259 11.41 2.52 -0.62
CA LEU A 259 11.69 3.88 -0.14
C LEU A 259 12.42 4.74 -1.20
N SER A 260 12.70 4.22 -2.40
CA SER A 260 13.60 4.86 -3.38
C SER A 260 13.12 6.22 -3.89
N LYS A 261 11.84 6.55 -3.70
CA LYS A 261 11.23 7.82 -4.10
C LYS A 261 10.99 8.78 -2.96
N ALA A 262 11.13 8.36 -1.70
CA ALA A 262 10.87 9.15 -0.51
C ALA A 262 12.07 10.07 -0.16
N ALA A 263 12.40 11.00 -1.08
CA ALA A 263 13.60 11.82 -0.97
C ALA A 263 13.62 12.77 0.25
N ASN A 264 12.47 13.08 0.84
CA ASN A 264 12.37 13.93 2.03
C ASN A 264 12.21 13.14 3.35
N LEU A 265 12.34 11.82 3.31
CA LEU A 265 12.14 10.95 4.48
C LEU A 265 13.28 11.11 5.49
N GLN A 266 12.96 11.56 6.69
CA GLN A 266 13.94 11.86 7.74
C GLN A 266 13.95 10.83 8.88
N SER A 267 12.79 10.28 9.22
CA SER A 267 12.63 9.33 10.32
C SER A 267 11.91 8.06 9.87
N ILE A 268 12.55 6.93 10.15
CA ILE A 268 12.06 5.57 9.87
C ILE A 268 12.07 4.70 11.13
N ASP A 269 11.92 5.34 12.30
CA ASP A 269 12.00 4.68 13.60
C ASP A 269 10.97 3.52 13.64
N GLY A 270 11.38 2.29 13.90
CA GLY A 270 10.49 1.12 13.95
C GLY A 270 9.82 0.75 12.63
N ILE A 271 10.20 1.33 11.48
CA ILE A 271 9.47 1.20 10.20
C ILE A 271 9.08 -0.23 9.83
N CYS A 272 9.94 -1.21 10.13
CA CYS A 272 9.72 -2.64 9.89
C CYS A 272 10.00 -3.47 11.15
N GLU A 273 9.81 -2.91 12.34
CA GLU A 273 9.98 -3.67 13.59
C GLU A 273 9.10 -4.93 13.60
N GLY A 274 9.67 -6.09 13.94
CA GLY A 274 8.93 -7.35 14.00
C GLY A 274 8.51 -7.93 12.65
N CYS A 275 9.00 -7.41 11.52
CA CYS A 275 8.73 -7.99 10.19
C CYS A 275 9.48 -9.32 10.00
N THR A 276 8.95 -10.40 10.58
CA THR A 276 9.66 -11.68 10.68
C THR A 276 9.85 -12.39 9.34
N SER A 277 9.02 -12.12 8.31
CA SER A 277 9.19 -12.76 6.98
C SER A 277 10.19 -12.04 6.08
N MET A 278 10.64 -10.83 6.45
CA MET A 278 11.51 -10.00 5.62
C MET A 278 12.92 -10.59 5.55
N VAL A 279 13.41 -10.82 4.33
CA VAL A 279 14.73 -11.45 4.08
C VAL A 279 15.84 -10.44 3.75
N SER A 280 15.48 -9.19 3.47
CA SER A 280 16.42 -8.14 3.09
C SER A 280 15.90 -6.79 3.56
N ALA A 281 16.79 -5.93 4.06
CA ALA A 281 16.44 -4.55 4.39
C ALA A 281 16.26 -3.70 3.10
N PRO A 282 15.41 -2.67 3.12
CA PRO A 282 15.23 -1.76 1.98
C PRO A 282 16.45 -0.87 1.76
N MET A 283 16.59 -0.34 0.55
CA MET A 283 17.53 0.75 0.30
C MET A 283 17.02 2.03 0.97
N LEU A 284 17.84 2.61 1.84
CA LEU A 284 17.48 3.79 2.61
C LEU A 284 17.76 5.10 1.84
N PRO A 285 16.84 6.07 1.85
CA PRO A 285 17.11 7.40 1.31
C PRO A 285 18.25 8.10 2.03
N THR A 286 19.04 8.91 1.32
CA THR A 286 20.17 9.67 1.90
C THR A 286 19.74 10.73 2.91
N SER A 287 18.46 11.11 2.91
CA SER A 287 17.84 12.10 3.80
C SER A 287 17.48 11.55 5.18
N VAL A 288 17.55 10.23 5.38
CA VAL A 288 17.24 9.61 6.67
C VAL A 288 18.29 10.01 7.71
N ILE A 289 17.82 10.53 8.84
CA ILE A 289 18.63 10.99 9.98
C ILE A 289 18.41 10.06 11.20
N SER A 290 17.21 9.49 11.33
CA SER A 290 16.79 8.68 12.48
C SER A 290 16.21 7.33 12.03
N MET A 291 16.74 6.24 12.60
CA MET A 291 16.26 4.88 12.40
C MET A 291 16.29 3.96 13.65
N PRO A 292 16.01 4.44 14.89
CA PRO A 292 15.82 3.56 16.04
C PRO A 292 14.86 2.41 15.78
N ASN A 293 15.17 1.20 16.21
CA ASN A 293 14.32 0.01 16.07
C ASN A 293 13.87 -0.34 14.64
N ALA A 294 14.40 0.32 13.59
CA ALA A 294 13.87 0.23 12.22
C ALA A 294 13.68 -1.20 11.70
N PHE A 295 14.56 -2.12 12.09
CA PHE A 295 14.50 -3.54 11.75
C PHE A 295 14.62 -4.43 13.00
N SER A 296 14.30 -3.91 14.19
CA SER A 296 14.30 -4.71 15.43
C SER A 296 13.39 -5.94 15.25
N GLY A 297 13.86 -7.13 15.63
CA GLY A 297 13.10 -8.37 15.51
C GLY A 297 12.92 -8.90 14.08
N CYS A 298 13.57 -8.31 13.06
CA CYS A 298 13.60 -8.85 11.70
C CYS A 298 14.51 -10.09 11.62
N ILE A 299 13.98 -11.23 12.05
CA ILE A 299 14.76 -12.44 12.29
C ILE A 299 15.42 -13.06 11.05
N ASN A 300 15.00 -12.67 9.84
CA ASN A 300 15.44 -13.28 8.57
C ASN A 300 16.31 -12.36 7.69
N ILE A 301 16.60 -11.12 8.11
CA ILE A 301 17.51 -10.24 7.36
C ILE A 301 18.95 -10.75 7.51
N HIS A 302 19.66 -10.90 6.39
CA HIS A 302 21.04 -11.41 6.36
C HIS A 302 22.13 -10.33 6.36
N GLU A 303 21.81 -9.12 5.92
CA GLU A 303 22.75 -8.00 5.81
C GLU A 303 22.03 -6.69 6.14
N THR A 304 22.73 -5.76 6.80
CA THR A 304 22.18 -4.42 7.08
C THR A 304 21.95 -3.66 5.78
N ALA A 305 21.02 -2.70 5.77
CA ALA A 305 21.02 -1.69 4.72
C ALA A 305 22.31 -0.84 4.78
N PRO A 306 22.81 -0.32 3.65
CA PRO A 306 23.80 0.74 3.65
C PRO A 306 23.29 1.93 4.47
N TYR A 307 24.10 2.39 5.43
CA TYR A 307 23.74 3.52 6.28
C TYR A 307 23.65 4.82 5.46
N PRO A 308 22.61 5.65 5.66
CA PRO A 308 22.51 6.96 5.04
C PRO A 308 23.67 7.87 5.43
N ALA A 309 24.05 8.78 4.54
CA ALA A 309 25.23 9.64 4.71
C ALA A 309 25.17 10.60 5.93
N HIS A 310 23.96 10.88 6.44
CA HIS A 310 23.73 11.81 7.54
C HIS A 310 22.95 11.16 8.69
N VAL A 311 22.97 9.83 8.79
CA VAL A 311 22.28 9.13 9.89
C VAL A 311 22.98 9.44 11.22
N GLU A 312 22.19 9.79 12.22
CA GLU A 312 22.65 10.16 13.56
C GLU A 312 22.21 9.16 14.63
N ASP A 313 21.03 8.54 14.49
CA ASP A 313 20.48 7.62 15.50
C ASP A 313 20.12 6.26 14.87
N ILE A 314 20.84 5.22 15.32
CA ILE A 314 20.65 3.82 14.90
C ILE A 314 20.40 2.89 16.11
N ARG A 315 19.94 3.44 17.24
CA ARG A 315 19.66 2.65 18.45
C ARG A 315 18.74 1.47 18.17
N GLU A 316 19.12 0.28 18.63
CA GLU A 316 18.30 -0.94 18.47
C GLU A 316 17.91 -1.27 17.01
N ALA A 317 18.52 -0.63 16.00
CA ALA A 317 18.06 -0.72 14.61
C ALA A 317 18.01 -2.15 14.06
N TYR A 318 18.89 -3.04 14.53
CA TYR A 318 18.93 -4.46 14.15
C TYR A 318 18.83 -5.39 15.37
N LYS A 319 18.33 -4.89 16.50
CA LYS A 319 18.18 -5.69 17.73
C LYS A 319 17.39 -6.97 17.44
N GLY A 320 17.91 -8.12 17.84
CA GLY A 320 17.23 -9.41 17.66
C GLY A 320 17.20 -9.93 16.22
N CYS A 321 17.94 -9.34 15.28
CA CYS A 321 18.11 -9.88 13.92
C CYS A 321 19.01 -11.12 13.93
N ILE A 322 18.44 -12.27 14.33
CA ILE A 322 19.21 -13.48 14.60
C ILE A 322 19.90 -14.07 13.36
N ALA A 323 19.41 -13.82 12.14
CA ALA A 323 20.01 -14.27 10.89
C ALA A 323 20.98 -13.25 10.26
N LEU A 324 21.17 -12.07 10.87
CA LEU A 324 22.07 -11.04 10.37
C LEU A 324 23.51 -11.56 10.41
N MET A 325 24.15 -11.60 9.24
CA MET A 325 25.50 -12.16 9.06
C MET A 325 26.55 -11.06 8.92
N THR A 326 26.26 -10.04 8.12
CA THR A 326 27.19 -8.95 7.79
C THR A 326 26.56 -7.59 8.07
N SER A 327 27.43 -6.61 8.29
CA SER A 327 27.05 -5.21 8.48
C SER A 327 27.85 -4.31 7.57
N HIS A 328 27.19 -3.24 7.11
CA HIS A 328 27.86 -2.07 6.55
C HIS A 328 28.61 -1.28 7.66
N PRO A 329 29.60 -0.44 7.31
CA PRO A 329 30.30 0.39 8.29
C PRO A 329 29.38 1.38 8.99
N ILE A 330 29.44 1.44 10.33
CA ILE A 330 28.79 2.50 11.10
C ILE A 330 29.54 3.81 10.81
N PRO A 331 28.89 4.84 10.22
CA PRO A 331 29.56 6.06 9.82
C PRO A 331 29.87 6.98 11.01
N GLU A 332 30.80 7.92 10.81
CA GLU A 332 31.22 8.91 11.81
C GLU A 332 30.07 9.82 12.28
N THR A 333 29.04 10.01 11.46
CA THR A 333 27.88 10.87 11.77
C THR A 333 26.98 10.30 12.87
N VAL A 334 27.10 9.01 13.18
CA VAL A 334 26.26 8.36 14.18
C VAL A 334 26.60 8.88 15.57
N THR A 335 25.60 9.41 16.26
CA THR A 335 25.71 9.91 17.64
C THR A 335 25.10 8.96 18.65
N ARG A 336 24.20 8.06 18.25
CA ARG A 336 23.52 7.08 19.13
C ARG A 336 23.37 5.72 18.45
N TYR A 337 23.88 4.67 19.08
CA TYR A 337 23.94 3.32 18.52
C TYR A 337 23.88 2.23 19.60
N GLU A 338 23.34 2.57 20.78
CA GLU A 338 23.07 1.62 21.85
C GLU A 338 22.23 0.45 21.33
N ARG A 339 22.60 -0.78 21.74
CA ARG A 339 21.88 -2.02 21.41
C ARG A 339 21.67 -2.30 19.91
N CYS A 340 22.37 -1.62 19.01
CA CYS A 340 22.12 -1.72 17.57
C CYS A 340 22.13 -3.17 17.06
N TYR A 341 23.02 -4.01 17.58
CA TYR A 341 23.12 -5.44 17.24
C TYR A 341 22.90 -6.37 18.43
N GLU A 342 22.21 -5.90 19.47
CA GLU A 342 21.89 -6.75 20.62
C GLU A 342 21.15 -8.01 20.13
N GLY A 343 21.64 -9.20 20.46
CA GLY A 343 21.04 -10.47 20.07
C GLY A 343 21.23 -10.88 18.60
N CYS A 344 22.08 -10.20 17.82
CA CYS A 344 22.45 -10.61 16.45
C CYS A 344 23.39 -11.82 16.48
N LYS A 345 22.85 -13.01 16.75
CA LYS A 345 23.62 -14.24 17.02
C LYS A 345 24.50 -14.70 15.86
N SER A 346 24.06 -14.47 14.62
CA SER A 346 24.78 -14.89 13.41
C SER A 346 25.81 -13.88 12.92
N LEU A 347 25.93 -12.70 13.54
CA LEU A 347 26.81 -11.63 13.10
C LEU A 347 28.26 -12.12 13.14
N ASN A 348 28.98 -11.98 12.03
CA ASN A 348 30.35 -12.45 11.87
C ASN A 348 31.11 -11.62 10.82
N GLY A 349 32.38 -11.95 10.58
CA GLY A 349 33.18 -11.23 9.60
C GLY A 349 33.77 -9.97 10.21
N THR A 350 33.55 -8.81 9.59
CA THR A 350 34.07 -7.53 10.06
C THR A 350 32.93 -6.55 10.35
N LEU A 351 32.94 -5.92 11.51
CA LEU A 351 32.11 -4.77 11.85
C LEU A 351 33.01 -3.54 11.94
N GLU A 352 32.89 -2.65 10.97
CA GLU A 352 33.62 -1.38 10.95
C GLU A 352 32.83 -0.28 11.68
N ILE A 353 33.46 0.39 12.63
CA ILE A 353 32.88 1.46 13.45
C ILE A 353 33.75 2.70 13.33
N ASN A 354 33.18 3.78 12.79
CA ASN A 354 33.90 5.02 12.51
C ASN A 354 33.48 6.22 13.38
N THR A 355 32.48 6.05 14.25
CA THR A 355 32.07 7.10 15.20
C THR A 355 32.85 7.01 16.52
N ASP A 356 33.18 8.18 17.08
CA ASP A 356 33.75 8.35 18.43
C ASP A 356 32.67 8.68 19.47
N SER A 357 31.39 8.48 19.16
CA SER A 357 30.31 8.67 20.15
C SER A 357 30.39 7.62 21.26
N GLU A 358 30.20 8.06 22.50
CA GLU A 358 30.16 7.24 23.72
C GLU A 358 28.82 6.45 23.89
N ALA A 359 27.84 6.68 23.01
CA ALA A 359 26.50 6.11 23.11
C ALA A 359 26.40 4.71 22.46
N TYR A 360 27.15 3.74 22.99
CA TYR A 360 27.22 2.35 22.49
C TYR A 360 26.83 1.28 23.51
N ASN A 361 26.12 1.66 24.58
CA ASN A 361 25.71 0.72 25.64
C ASN A 361 25.02 -0.52 25.05
N ASN A 362 25.51 -1.70 25.43
CA ASN A 362 25.02 -3.01 24.98
C ASN A 362 25.01 -3.21 23.45
N LEU A 363 25.84 -2.49 22.70
CA LEU A 363 25.89 -2.56 21.22
C LEU A 363 25.90 -4.00 20.68
N LEU A 364 26.70 -4.87 21.30
CA LEU A 364 26.93 -6.26 20.89
C LEU A 364 26.49 -7.27 21.95
N ASP A 365 25.63 -6.88 22.90
CA ASP A 365 25.18 -7.82 23.94
C ASP A 365 24.48 -9.03 23.30
N ASN A 366 24.87 -10.24 23.68
CA ASN A 366 24.43 -11.51 23.07
C ASN A 366 24.59 -11.63 21.53
N ALA A 367 25.42 -10.79 20.89
CA ALA A 367 25.73 -10.86 19.46
C ALA A 367 26.84 -11.89 19.15
N ALA A 368 26.98 -12.30 17.88
CA ALA A 368 28.06 -13.18 17.41
C ALA A 368 28.24 -14.50 18.21
N THR A 369 27.13 -15.08 18.70
CA THR A 369 27.13 -16.30 19.52
C THR A 369 27.06 -17.59 18.71
N SER A 370 27.09 -17.51 17.37
CA SER A 370 27.07 -18.66 16.46
C SER A 370 28.38 -19.48 16.40
N GLY A 371 29.45 -19.00 17.05
CA GLY A 371 30.79 -19.63 17.02
C GLY A 371 31.68 -19.17 15.86
N LYS A 372 31.21 -18.20 15.05
CA LYS A 372 32.02 -17.52 14.04
C LYS A 372 32.58 -16.22 14.60
N GLU A 373 33.82 -15.90 14.23
CA GLU A 373 34.47 -14.67 14.66
C GLU A 373 33.81 -13.42 14.05
N LEU A 374 33.69 -12.39 14.88
CA LEU A 374 33.39 -11.01 14.50
C LEU A 374 34.59 -10.14 14.84
N LYS A 375 35.13 -9.46 13.82
CA LYS A 375 36.30 -8.59 13.92
C LYS A 375 35.87 -7.14 13.96
N LEU A 376 36.22 -6.43 15.02
CA LEU A 376 35.97 -5.00 15.15
C LEU A 376 37.10 -4.22 14.47
N SER A 377 36.74 -3.28 13.61
CA SER A 377 37.68 -2.40 12.89
C SER A 377 37.11 -0.99 12.76
N GLY A 378 37.85 -0.11 12.09
CA GLY A 378 37.41 1.26 11.80
C GLY A 378 38.22 2.29 12.59
N ASN A 379 37.73 3.52 12.58
CA ASN A 379 38.45 4.66 13.15
C ASN A 379 38.06 4.98 14.59
N SER A 380 37.03 4.32 15.15
CA SER A 380 36.55 4.61 16.51
C SER A 380 37.65 4.47 17.57
N GLY A 381 37.77 5.47 18.45
CA GLY A 381 38.60 5.39 19.65
C GLY A 381 38.06 4.44 20.73
N HIS A 382 36.85 3.90 20.55
CA HIS A 382 36.17 3.04 21.53
C HIS A 382 36.21 1.55 21.16
N LEU A 383 36.96 1.12 20.14
CA LEU A 383 36.97 -0.30 19.71
C LEU A 383 37.38 -1.26 20.83
N ILE A 384 38.34 -0.87 21.67
CA ILE A 384 38.83 -1.66 22.81
C ILE A 384 37.71 -1.76 23.87
N ASP A 385 37.09 -0.65 24.24
CA ASP A 385 35.99 -0.62 25.22
C ASP A 385 34.79 -1.44 24.74
N ILE A 386 34.43 -1.32 23.46
CA ILE A 386 33.36 -2.10 22.85
C ILE A 386 33.68 -3.60 22.92
N GLN A 387 34.92 -4.01 22.61
CA GLN A 387 35.33 -5.41 22.76
C GLN A 387 35.20 -5.88 24.22
N LEU A 388 35.73 -5.10 25.18
CA LEU A 388 35.71 -5.43 26.60
C LEU A 388 34.28 -5.50 27.17
N SER A 389 33.35 -4.69 26.65
CA SER A 389 31.93 -4.73 27.03
C SER A 389 31.26 -6.07 26.74
N THR A 390 31.86 -6.89 25.86
CA THR A 390 31.38 -8.23 25.50
C THR A 390 32.07 -9.35 26.29
N ALA A 391 32.60 -9.03 27.48
CA ALA A 391 33.34 -9.96 28.33
C ALA A 391 32.64 -11.32 28.48
N GLY A 392 33.35 -12.38 28.08
CA GLY A 392 32.83 -13.76 28.04
C GLY A 392 32.48 -14.27 26.64
N ASN A 393 32.43 -13.39 25.64
CA ASN A 393 32.26 -13.77 24.24
C ASN A 393 33.61 -13.80 23.49
N ASN A 394 34.21 -14.99 23.37
CA ASN A 394 35.51 -15.17 22.70
C ASN A 394 35.45 -15.03 21.18
N ASN A 395 34.26 -14.87 20.58
CA ASN A 395 34.11 -14.70 19.14
C ASN A 395 34.31 -13.25 18.70
N ILE A 396 34.28 -12.27 19.62
CA ILE A 396 34.41 -10.85 19.29
C ILE A 396 35.86 -10.42 19.56
N ILE A 397 36.56 -10.08 18.47
CA ILE A 397 37.99 -9.75 18.49
C ILE A 397 38.26 -8.42 17.79
N LEU A 398 39.38 -7.77 18.11
CA LEU A 398 39.87 -6.64 17.31
C LEU A 398 40.51 -7.17 16.02
N ALA A 399 40.20 -6.54 14.89
CA ALA A 399 40.82 -6.86 13.60
C ALA A 399 42.33 -6.56 13.61
N ASP A 400 42.70 -5.45 14.24
CA ASP A 400 44.08 -4.98 14.43
C ASP A 400 44.19 -4.28 15.79
N PRO A 401 44.71 -4.97 16.83
CA PRO A 401 44.84 -4.40 18.18
C PRO A 401 45.77 -3.18 18.25
N ASP A 402 46.82 -3.13 17.43
CA ASP A 402 47.78 -2.01 17.43
C ASP A 402 47.11 -0.76 16.84
N GLN A 403 46.32 -0.92 15.77
CA GLN A 403 45.52 0.20 15.23
C GLN A 403 44.44 0.66 16.20
N ALA A 404 43.75 -0.25 16.89
CA ALA A 404 42.74 0.13 17.88
C ALA A 404 43.35 0.96 19.03
N ALA A 405 44.54 0.58 19.53
CA ALA A 405 45.26 1.35 20.54
C ALA A 405 45.69 2.75 20.05
N LEU A 406 46.06 2.88 18.77
CA LEU A 406 46.36 4.18 18.17
C LEU A 406 45.11 5.07 18.09
N GLN A 407 43.93 4.51 17.79
CA GLN A 407 42.67 5.27 17.77
C GLN A 407 42.23 5.71 19.16
N GLU A 408 42.38 4.84 20.17
CA GLU A 408 42.13 5.20 21.57
C GLU A 408 43.05 6.37 22.02
N GLN A 409 44.34 6.31 21.68
CA GLN A 409 45.29 7.39 21.99
C GLN A 409 44.96 8.70 21.25
N ARG A 410 44.52 8.61 19.98
CA ARG A 410 44.02 9.76 19.21
C ARG A 410 42.87 10.43 19.96
N LEU A 411 41.83 9.67 20.28
CA LEU A 411 40.64 10.17 20.95
C LEU A 411 40.98 10.77 22.33
N ALA A 412 41.88 10.14 23.09
CA ALA A 412 42.34 10.66 24.37
C ALA A 412 43.00 12.04 24.24
N THR A 413 43.85 12.21 23.23
CA THR A 413 44.54 13.49 22.96
C THR A 413 43.53 14.57 22.54
N GLU A 414 42.57 14.22 21.70
CA GLU A 414 41.51 15.13 21.23
C GLU A 414 40.59 15.58 22.38
N LEU A 415 40.20 14.66 23.27
CA LEU A 415 39.40 14.96 24.46
C LEU A 415 40.17 15.85 25.44
N GLU A 416 41.44 15.54 25.71
CA GLU A 416 42.28 16.35 26.61
C GLU A 416 42.45 17.78 26.08
N ALA A 417 42.65 17.94 24.76
CA ALA A 417 42.69 19.24 24.09
C ALA A 417 41.36 20.00 24.19
N ALA A 418 40.23 19.29 24.27
CA ALA A 418 38.89 19.85 24.48
C ALA A 418 38.53 20.07 25.96
N GLY A 419 39.41 19.75 26.91
CA GLY A 419 39.15 19.84 28.35
C GLY A 419 38.21 18.75 28.89
N ARG A 420 38.11 17.61 28.20
CA ARG A 420 37.34 16.42 28.57
C ARG A 420 38.30 15.25 28.88
N THR A 421 37.79 14.20 29.52
CA THR A 421 38.51 12.95 29.79
C THR A 421 37.71 11.76 29.24
N LEU A 422 38.37 10.71 28.73
CA LEU A 422 37.69 9.44 28.45
C LEU A 422 37.02 8.91 29.73
N LEU A 423 35.77 8.49 29.62
CA LEU A 423 35.12 7.67 30.63
C LEU A 423 35.60 6.23 30.41
N GLY A 424 36.33 5.68 31.38
CA GLY A 424 36.89 4.33 31.32
C GLY A 424 36.03 3.26 32.00
#